data_AF-A0A9X3XAD3-F1
#
_entry.id   AF-A0A9X3XAD3-F1
#
_cell.length_a   1.000
_cell.length_b   1.000
_cell.length_c   1.000
_cell.angle_alpha   90.00
_cell.angle_beta   90.00
_cell.angle_gamma   90.00
#
_symmetry.space_group_name_H-M   'P 1'
#
loop_
_entity.id
_entity.type
_entity.pdbx_description
1 polymer ?
#
loop_
_entity_poly.entity_id
_entity_poly.type
_entity_poly.pdbx_seq_one_letter_code
_entity_poly.pdbx_strand_id
1 'polypeptide(L)' 'MKTALFSALLFAFAAAPAAEDEPPPSCTTQCETKFAECRGSARDPVDFLMCKYQYSFCLENCPPR' A
#
# COMPACT_ATOMS: atom_id res chain seq x y z
N MET A 1 44.93 23.50 16.30
CA MET A 1 44.05 23.38 17.47
C MET A 1 42.61 23.52 17.01
N LYS A 2 41.81 22.47 17.20
CA LYS A 2 40.40 22.50 17.64
C LYS A 2 39.40 23.31 16.79
N THR A 3 38.74 22.63 15.85
CA THR A 3 37.27 22.62 15.66
C THR A 3 36.87 21.72 14.48
N ALA A 4 37.16 20.43 14.62
CA ALA A 4 36.19 19.44 14.16
C ALA A 4 34.93 19.58 15.02
N LEU A 5 33.76 19.21 14.46
CA LEU A 5 32.58 18.66 15.17
C LEU A 5 31.24 19.41 15.05
N PHE A 6 31.11 20.63 14.50
CA PHE A 6 29.81 21.33 14.61
C PHE A 6 28.79 21.18 13.46
N SER A 7 29.19 20.79 12.25
CA SER A 7 28.21 20.71 11.14
C SER A 7 27.63 19.32 10.88
N ALA A 8 27.79 18.39 11.82
CA ALA A 8 27.21 17.03 11.77
C ALA A 8 25.80 16.94 12.38
N LEU A 9 25.09 18.05 12.56
CA LEU A 9 23.85 18.15 13.35
C LEU A 9 22.58 18.54 12.56
N LEU A 10 22.61 18.51 11.23
CA LEU A 10 21.39 18.67 10.42
C LEU A 10 20.87 17.33 9.89
N PHE A 11 21.00 16.28 10.72
CA PHE A 11 20.27 15.02 10.59
C PHE A 11 19.13 15.03 11.63
N ALA A 12 17.93 15.40 11.18
CA ALA A 12 16.61 15.20 11.80
C ALA A 12 15.69 16.28 11.20
N PHE A 13 14.52 16.03 10.65
CA PHE A 13 13.56 14.94 10.77
C PHE A 13 12.45 15.25 9.75
N ALA A 14 11.72 14.24 9.29
CA ALA A 14 10.57 14.33 8.36
C ALA A 14 10.89 14.21 6.85
N ALA A 15 11.45 13.07 6.45
CA ALA A 15 10.91 12.38 5.28
C ALA A 15 10.26 11.10 5.82
N ALA A 16 8.94 10.96 5.65
CA ALA A 16 8.26 9.68 5.76
C ALA A 16 9.06 8.65 4.95
N PRO A 17 9.14 7.36 5.35
CA PRO A 17 9.90 6.39 4.59
C PRO A 17 9.37 6.41 3.16
N ALA A 18 10.18 6.95 2.26
CA ALA A 18 10.01 6.72 0.85
C ALA A 18 10.21 5.21 0.70
N ALA A 19 9.14 4.50 0.36
CA ALA A 19 9.26 3.12 -0.10
C ALA A 19 10.15 3.18 -1.34
N GLU A 20 11.39 2.75 -1.17
CA GLU A 20 12.41 2.70 -2.21
C GLU A 20 12.06 1.55 -3.16
N ASP A 21 11.86 1.87 -4.45
CA ASP A 21 12.07 0.97 -5.59
C ASP A 21 11.30 -0.38 -5.64
N GLU A 22 10.04 -0.44 -5.18
CA GLU A 22 9.14 -1.55 -5.56
C GLU A 22 8.33 -1.15 -6.81
N PRO A 23 8.37 -1.96 -7.91
CA PRO A 23 7.47 -1.74 -9.03
C PRO A 23 6.02 -1.72 -8.50
N PRO A 24 5.17 -0.78 -8.96
CA PRO A 24 3.83 -0.65 -8.43
C PRO A 24 3.14 -2.01 -8.49
N PRO A 25 2.46 -2.44 -7.41
CA PRO A 25 1.82 -3.74 -7.38
C PRO A 25 0.92 -3.90 -8.60
N SER A 26 0.97 -5.09 -9.21
CA SER A 26 0.17 -5.35 -10.41
C SER A 26 -1.31 -5.09 -10.12
N CYS A 27 -2.10 -4.70 -11.13
CA CYS A 27 -3.51 -4.37 -10.92
C CYS A 27 -4.26 -5.49 -10.17
N THR A 28 -4.02 -6.75 -10.54
CA THR A 28 -4.52 -7.94 -9.84
C THR A 28 -4.13 -7.95 -8.36
N THR A 29 -2.86 -7.70 -8.04
CA THR A 29 -2.35 -7.64 -6.67
C THR A 29 -3.05 -6.54 -5.87
N GLN A 30 -3.27 -5.37 -6.47
CA GLN A 30 -4.00 -4.29 -5.81
C GLN A 30 -5.45 -4.69 -5.49
N CYS A 31 -6.14 -5.35 -6.43
CA CYS A 31 -7.48 -5.89 -6.20
C CYS A 31 -7.50 -6.92 -5.08
N GLU A 32 -6.51 -7.83 -5.03
CA GLU A 32 -6.38 -8.84 -3.97
C GLU A 32 -6.15 -8.20 -2.60
N THR A 33 -5.29 -7.19 -2.51
CA THR A 33 -5.07 -6.44 -1.27
C THR A 33 -6.37 -5.79 -0.79
N LYS A 34 -7.10 -5.12 -1.69
CA LYS A 34 -8.39 -4.48 -1.37
C LYS A 34 -9.43 -5.49 -0.92
N PHE A 35 -9.48 -6.65 -1.56
CA PHE A 35 -10.35 -7.75 -1.15
C PHE A 35 -9.97 -8.30 0.24
N ALA A 36 -8.67 -8.43 0.53
CA ALA A 36 -8.18 -8.90 1.82
C ALA A 36 -8.51 -7.93 2.96
N GLU A 37 -8.40 -6.61 2.72
CA GLU A 37 -8.83 -5.57 3.65
C GLU A 37 -10.35 -5.61 3.89
N CYS A 38 -11.13 -5.71 2.80
CA CYS A 38 -12.58 -5.75 2.86
C CYS A 38 -13.09 -6.99 3.60
N ARG A 39 -12.60 -8.18 3.25
CA ARG A 39 -13.00 -9.44 3.91
C ARG A 39 -12.58 -9.48 5.38
N GLY A 40 -11.47 -8.84 5.74
CA GLY A 40 -11.03 -8.75 7.14
C GLY A 40 -11.90 -7.83 7.98
N SER A 41 -12.62 -6.91 7.35
CA SER A 41 -13.55 -5.98 7.98
C SER A 41 -15.02 -6.43 7.90
N ALA A 42 -15.33 -7.43 7.07
CA ALA A 42 -16.68 -7.95 6.88
C ALA A 42 -17.23 -8.59 8.16
N ARG A 43 -18.45 -8.19 8.55
CA ARG A 43 -19.08 -8.67 9.80
C ARG A 43 -20.19 -9.69 9.57
N ASP A 44 -20.71 -9.75 8.36
CA ASP A 44 -21.77 -10.66 7.97
C ASP A 44 -21.60 -11.18 6.53
N PRO A 45 -22.38 -12.18 6.12
CA PRO A 45 -22.25 -12.78 4.78
C PRO A 45 -22.53 -11.80 3.64
N VAL A 46 -23.35 -10.76 3.86
CA VAL A 46 -23.67 -9.76 2.83
C VAL A 46 -22.45 -8.87 2.58
N ASP A 47 -21.78 -8.43 3.64
CA ASP A 47 -20.50 -7.71 3.52
C ASP A 47 -19.47 -8.51 2.72
N PHE A 48 -19.32 -9.80 3.03
CA PHE A 48 -18.40 -10.67 2.32
C PHE A 48 -18.75 -10.80 0.83
N LEU A 49 -20.04 -10.94 0.50
CA LEU A 49 -20.52 -10.96 -0.89
C LEU A 49 -20.25 -9.65 -1.61
N MET A 50 -20.42 -8.51 -0.94
CA MET A 50 -20.09 -7.19 -1.49
C MET A 50 -18.59 -7.05 -1.73
N CYS A 51 -17.74 -7.48 -0.79
CA CYS A 51 -16.29 -7.52 -0.97
C CYS A 51 -15.90 -8.35 -2.20
N LYS A 52 -16.52 -9.52 -2.37
CA LYS A 52 -16.27 -10.39 -3.53
C LYS A 52 -16.72 -9.75 -4.84
N TYR A 53 -17.88 -9.08 -4.84
CA TYR A 53 -18.37 -8.35 -6.01
C TYR A 53 -17.40 -7.23 -6.43
N GLN A 54 -16.93 -6.43 -5.47
CA GLN A 54 -15.94 -5.39 -5.74
C GLN A 54 -14.60 -5.96 -6.24
N TYR A 55 -14.17 -7.10 -5.70
CA TYR A 55 -12.98 -7.79 -6.18
C TYR A 55 -13.11 -8.21 -7.64
N SER A 56 -14.22 -8.87 -8.00
CA SER A 56 -14.49 -9.27 -9.39
C SER A 56 -14.50 -8.06 -10.33
N PHE A 57 -15.21 -7.00 -9.96
CA PHE A 57 -15.24 -5.77 -10.75
C PHE A 57 -13.85 -5.13 -10.88
N CYS A 58 -13.05 -5.15 -9.82
CA CYS A 58 -11.67 -4.65 -9.87
C CYS A 58 -10.83 -5.43 -10.89
N LEU A 59 -10.93 -6.76 -10.90
CA LEU A 59 -10.23 -7.60 -11.87
C LEU A 59 -10.66 -7.37 -13.31
N GLU A 60 -11.96 -7.17 -13.55
CA GLU A 60 -12.50 -6.88 -14.89
C GLU A 60 -12.00 -5.55 -15.46
N ASN A 61 -11.68 -4.59 -14.58
CA ASN A 61 -11.12 -3.30 -14.97
C ASN A 61 -9.58 -3.30 -15.06
N CYS A 62 -8.93 -4.42 -14.73
CA CYS A 62 -7.49 -4.55 -14.93
C CYS A 62 -7.18 -4.78 -16.42
N PRO A 63 -6.12 -4.14 -16.96
CA PRO A 63 -5.70 -4.38 -18.34
C PRO A 63 -5.33 -5.87 -18.52
N PRO A 64 -5.64 -6.48 -19.68
CA PRO A 64 -5.15 -7.81 -19.99
C PRO A 64 -3.62 -7.79 -19.96
N ARG A 65 -3.02 -8.74 -19.21
CA ARG A 65 -1.56 -8.92 -19.14
C ARG A 65 -0.99 -9.39 -20.47
#